data_AF-A0A9W8MA61-F1
#
_entry.id   AF-A0A9W8MA61-F1
#
_cell.length_a   1.000
_cell.length_b   1.000
_cell.length_c   1.000
_cell.angle_alpha   90.00
_cell.angle_beta   90.00
_cell.angle_gamma   90.00
#
_symmetry.space_group_name_H-M   'P 1'
#
loop_
_entity.id
_entity.type
_entity.pdbx_description
1 polymer ?
#
loop_
_entity_poly.entity_id
_entity_poly.type
_entity_poly.pdbx_seq_one_letter_code
_entity_poly.pdbx_strand_id
1 'polypeptide(L)'
;MANPSGEVKVLVVCLGNICRSPMGEAVLQHIANQRGLDVAVDSAGTAGYHVGEEPDERTVATCKKHGVPINSYARQVATSDFTKFTHILASDENNLRHLESIKPANATASVRLWGSYLDGKPIPDPYYGRASGFENVYHQCVSLSNAFLDEVIGKEGS
;
A
#
# COMPACT_ATOMS: atom_id res chain seq x y z
N MET A 1 -13.41 -24.43 -5.34
CA MET A 1 -12.68 -24.08 -6.59
C MET A 1 -13.12 -22.68 -7.01
N ALA A 2 -12.28 -21.69 -6.73
CA ALA A 2 -12.41 -20.37 -7.33
C ALA A 2 -11.01 -19.74 -7.38
N ASN A 3 -10.30 -19.98 -8.47
CA ASN A 3 -9.38 -19.00 -8.99
C ASN A 3 -10.00 -18.50 -10.31
N PRO A 4 -10.74 -17.39 -10.30
CA PRO A 4 -11.12 -16.71 -11.51
C PRO A 4 -10.28 -15.43 -11.66
N SER A 5 -9.56 -15.35 -12.77
CA SER A 5 -9.14 -14.12 -13.46
C SER A 5 -8.06 -13.21 -12.83
N GLY A 6 -6.87 -13.22 -13.46
CA GLY A 6 -5.94 -12.09 -13.51
C GLY A 6 -4.88 -12.02 -12.40
N GLU A 7 -3.69 -11.57 -12.78
CA GLU A 7 -2.60 -11.21 -11.86
C GLU A 7 -3.06 -10.07 -10.91
N VAL A 8 -2.95 -10.26 -9.59
CA VAL A 8 -3.33 -9.22 -8.61
C VAL A 8 -2.24 -8.16 -8.54
N LYS A 9 -2.59 -6.95 -8.97
CA LYS A 9 -1.70 -5.76 -8.95
C LYS A 9 -2.22 -4.73 -7.98
N VAL A 10 -1.39 -4.35 -7.01
CA VAL A 10 -1.76 -3.45 -5.93
C VAL A 10 -0.91 -2.18 -5.95
N LEU A 11 -1.55 -1.02 -5.82
CA LEU A 11 -0.90 0.26 -5.62
C LEU A 11 -1.22 0.81 -4.23
N VAL A 12 -0.22 0.97 -3.37
CA VAL A 12 -0.39 1.61 -2.06
C VAL A 12 -0.17 3.11 -2.19
N VAL A 13 -1.09 3.93 -1.69
CA VAL A 13 -1.05 5.40 -1.89
C VAL A 13 -1.07 6.14 -0.57
N CYS A 14 -0.14 7.07 -0.40
CA CYS A 14 -0.18 8.09 0.66
C CYS A 14 -0.03 9.50 0.06
N LEU A 15 0.25 10.52 0.87
CA LEU A 15 0.43 11.89 0.37
C LEU A 15 1.74 12.05 -0.43
N GLY A 16 2.88 11.78 0.20
CA GLY A 16 4.20 12.12 -0.31
C GLY A 16 5.01 10.96 -0.88
N ASN A 17 4.54 9.72 -0.75
CA ASN A 17 5.25 8.50 -1.17
C ASN A 17 6.65 8.28 -0.57
N ILE A 18 6.92 8.80 0.64
CA ILE A 18 8.21 8.58 1.32
C ILE A 18 8.08 7.81 2.64
N CYS A 19 6.95 7.89 3.35
CA CYS A 19 6.78 7.24 4.66
C CYS A 19 5.87 5.99 4.58
N ARG A 20 4.55 6.21 4.51
CA ARG A 20 3.51 5.17 4.67
C ARG A 20 3.42 4.22 3.47
N SER A 21 3.32 4.75 2.26
CA SER A 21 3.11 3.91 1.08
C SER A 21 4.32 3.08 0.68
N PRO A 22 5.60 3.55 0.76
CA PRO A 22 6.75 2.67 0.56
C PRO A 22 6.86 1.55 1.60
N MET A 23 6.52 1.85 2.86
CA MET A 23 6.44 0.81 3.90
C MET A 23 5.35 -0.21 3.58
N GLY A 24 4.18 0.27 3.14
CA GLY A 24 3.07 -0.57 2.75
C GLY A 24 3.38 -1.48 1.56
N GLU A 25 4.05 -0.95 0.52
CA GLU A 25 4.54 -1.70 -0.62
C GLU A 25 5.47 -2.84 -0.19
N ALA A 26 6.53 -2.48 0.55
CA ALA A 26 7.54 -3.42 1.01
C ALA A 26 6.92 -4.54 1.87
N VAL A 27 6.06 -4.18 2.83
CA VAL A 27 5.42 -5.13 3.74
C VAL A 27 4.43 -6.04 3.01
N LEU A 28 3.57 -5.50 2.16
CA LEU A 28 2.57 -6.28 1.44
C LEU A 28 3.24 -7.25 0.47
N GLN A 29 4.23 -6.79 -0.30
CA GLN A 29 5.00 -7.64 -1.21
C GLN A 29 5.73 -8.75 -0.45
N HIS A 30 6.34 -8.42 0.69
CA HIS A 30 7.07 -9.39 1.50
C HIS A 30 6.14 -10.49 2.03
N ILE A 31 4.96 -10.12 2.56
CA ILE A 31 3.98 -11.09 3.07
C ILE A 31 3.40 -11.94 1.93
N ALA A 32 3.09 -11.34 0.78
CA ALA A 32 2.64 -12.09 -0.39
C ALA A 32 3.67 -13.14 -0.83
N ASN A 33 4.95 -12.75 -0.90
CA ASN A 33 6.05 -13.67 -1.22
C ASN A 33 6.20 -14.79 -0.19
N GLN A 34 6.12 -14.47 1.11
CA GLN A 34 6.17 -15.47 2.19
C GLN A 34 5.01 -16.48 2.11
N ARG A 35 3.84 -16.03 1.63
CA ARG A 35 2.65 -16.86 1.42
C ARG A 35 2.63 -17.56 0.06
N GLY A 36 3.66 -17.38 -0.79
CA GLY A 36 3.70 -17.96 -2.14
C GLY A 36 2.64 -17.41 -3.09
N LEU A 37 2.15 -16.19 -2.84
CA LEU A 37 1.09 -15.56 -3.63
C LEU A 37 1.67 -14.71 -4.76
N ASP A 38 1.13 -14.86 -5.97
CA ASP A 38 1.50 -14.05 -7.14
C ASP A 38 0.80 -12.69 -7.11
N VAL A 39 1.41 -11.74 -6.38
CA VAL A 39 0.94 -10.37 -6.21
C VAL A 39 2.07 -9.41 -6.55
N ALA A 40 1.81 -8.47 -7.44
CA ALA A 40 2.71 -7.36 -7.73
C ALA A 40 2.26 -6.11 -6.97
N VAL A 41 3.17 -5.51 -6.21
CA VAL A 41 2.88 -4.32 -5.41
C VAL A 41 3.78 -3.16 -5.83
N ASP A 42 3.22 -1.97 -5.89
CA ASP A 42 3.91 -0.69 -6.11
C ASP A 42 3.37 0.35 -5.13
N SER A 43 4.03 1.51 -5.03
CA SER A 43 3.52 2.65 -4.27
C SER A 43 3.58 3.99 -5.02
N ALA A 44 2.72 4.92 -4.60
CA ALA A 44 2.66 6.27 -5.14
C ALA A 44 2.20 7.30 -4.10
N GLY A 45 2.30 8.58 -4.49
CA GLY A 45 1.86 9.74 -3.70
C GLY A 45 0.84 10.57 -4.46
N THR A 46 -0.09 11.22 -3.74
CA THR A 46 -1.07 12.11 -4.39
C THR A 46 -0.49 13.47 -4.78
N ALA A 47 0.51 13.98 -4.04
CA ALA A 47 0.99 15.35 -4.19
C ALA A 47 2.26 15.54 -5.04
N GLY A 48 2.98 14.47 -5.36
CA GLY A 48 4.18 14.54 -6.21
C GLY A 48 5.37 15.35 -5.66
N TYR A 49 5.35 15.74 -4.37
CA TYR A 49 6.38 16.60 -3.78
C TYR A 49 7.79 15.98 -3.74
N HIS A 50 7.86 14.66 -3.64
CA HIS A 50 9.11 13.92 -3.43
C HIS A 50 9.48 13.05 -4.63
N VAL A 51 8.98 13.35 -5.84
CA VAL A 51 9.23 12.48 -7.01
C VAL A 51 10.73 12.27 -7.23
N GLY A 52 11.15 11.00 -7.27
CA GLY A 52 12.54 10.57 -7.43
C GLY A 52 13.32 10.41 -6.13
N GLU A 53 12.75 10.80 -4.98
CA GLU A 53 13.40 10.63 -3.68
C GLU A 53 13.28 9.19 -3.16
N GLU A 54 14.24 8.78 -2.34
CA GLU A 54 14.19 7.53 -1.59
C GLU A 54 13.16 7.61 -0.44
N PRO A 55 12.72 6.47 0.13
CA PRO A 55 11.85 6.46 1.30
C PRO A 55 12.53 7.12 2.50
N ASP A 56 11.73 7.67 3.41
CA ASP A 56 12.22 8.26 4.65
C ASP A 56 13.12 7.26 5.40
N GLU A 57 14.28 7.72 5.87
CA GLU A 57 15.28 6.87 6.53
C GLU A 57 14.69 6.09 7.71
N ARG A 58 13.68 6.63 8.40
CA ARG A 58 12.98 5.96 9.50
C ARG A 58 12.10 4.82 8.99
N THR A 59 11.45 4.99 7.84
CA THR A 59 10.74 3.90 7.15
C THR A 59 11.74 2.80 6.76
N VAL A 60 12.88 3.15 6.16
CA VAL A 60 13.92 2.20 5.77
C VAL A 60 14.47 1.46 6.99
N ALA A 61 14.78 2.18 8.07
CA ALA A 61 15.29 1.60 9.31
C ALA A 61 14.28 0.64 9.95
N THR A 62 13.00 0.99 9.99
CA THR A 62 11.94 0.10 10.51
C THR A 62 11.79 -1.15 9.65
N CYS A 63 11.71 -1.04 8.31
CA CYS A 63 11.65 -2.21 7.43
C CYS A 63 12.88 -3.12 7.62
N LYS A 64 14.08 -2.54 7.66
CA LYS A 64 15.33 -3.27 7.89
C LYS A 64 15.36 -3.99 9.23
N LYS A 65 14.87 -3.35 10.30
CA LYS A 65 14.76 -3.95 11.65
C LYS A 65 13.92 -5.23 11.63
N HIS A 66 12.90 -5.29 10.78
CA HIS A 66 12.01 -6.45 10.64
C HIS A 66 12.39 -7.40 9.50
N GLY A 67 13.55 -7.20 8.86
CA GLY A 67 14.01 -8.03 7.75
C GLY A 67 13.19 -7.89 6.47
N VAL A 68 12.43 -6.81 6.33
CA VAL A 68 11.62 -6.51 5.13
C VAL A 68 12.47 -5.71 4.14
N PRO A 69 12.76 -6.24 2.94
CA PRO A 69 13.44 -5.49 1.89
C PRO A 69 12.58 -4.31 1.44
N ILE A 70 13.21 -3.15 1.26
CA ILE A 70 12.57 -1.96 0.72
C ILE A 70 13.48 -1.32 -0.31
N ASN A 71 12.95 -1.09 -1.50
CA ASN A 71 13.63 -0.42 -2.59
C ASN A 71 12.55 0.21 -3.47
N SER A 72 12.22 1.46 -3.21
CA SER A 72 11.15 2.20 -3.87
C SER A 72 11.61 3.63 -4.09
N TYR A 73 11.12 4.27 -5.14
CA TYR A 73 11.37 5.68 -5.40
C TYR A 73 10.05 6.40 -5.50
N ALA A 74 9.96 7.53 -4.80
CA ALA A 74 8.73 8.27 -4.73
C ALA A 74 8.28 8.70 -6.14
N ARG A 75 7.00 8.51 -6.43
CA ARG A 75 6.35 8.92 -7.67
C ARG A 75 4.94 9.42 -7.39
N GLN A 76 4.40 10.20 -8.33
CA GLN A 76 3.00 10.62 -8.25
C GLN A 76 2.08 9.54 -8.84
N VAL A 77 0.87 9.43 -8.29
CA VAL A 77 -0.21 8.65 -8.89
C VAL A 77 -0.52 9.20 -10.28
N ALA A 78 -0.59 8.33 -11.29
CA ALA A 78 -1.00 8.67 -12.64
C ALA A 78 -2.41 8.15 -12.92
N THR A 79 -3.17 8.80 -13.81
CA THR A 79 -4.50 8.31 -14.23
C THR A 79 -4.44 6.91 -14.85
N SER A 80 -3.31 6.54 -15.48
CA SER A 80 -3.08 5.19 -15.99
C SER A 80 -3.04 4.12 -14.89
N ASP A 81 -2.75 4.49 -13.64
CA ASP A 81 -2.66 3.53 -12.54
C ASP A 81 -4.01 2.89 -12.25
N PHE A 82 -5.11 3.62 -12.49
CA PHE A 82 -6.48 3.15 -12.31
C PHE A 82 -6.91 2.06 -13.31
N THR A 83 -6.12 1.81 -14.35
CA THR A 83 -6.32 0.70 -15.29
C THR A 83 -5.20 -0.33 -15.28
N LYS A 84 -3.99 0.06 -14.83
CA LYS A 84 -2.85 -0.86 -14.67
C LYS A 84 -2.97 -1.74 -13.42
N PHE A 85 -3.51 -1.18 -12.33
CA PHE A 85 -3.65 -1.89 -11.06
C PHE A 85 -5.07 -2.45 -10.91
N THR A 86 -5.17 -3.55 -10.17
CA THR A 86 -6.46 -4.15 -9.80
C THR A 86 -7.01 -3.50 -8.52
N HIS A 87 -6.11 -3.08 -7.61
CA HIS A 87 -6.45 -2.50 -6.32
C HIS A 87 -5.58 -1.27 -6.05
N ILE A 88 -6.20 -0.18 -5.60
CA ILE A 88 -5.53 1.03 -5.12
C ILE A 88 -5.93 1.24 -3.67
N LEU A 89 -4.94 1.19 -2.77
CA LEU A 89 -5.11 1.19 -1.33
C LEU A 89 -4.70 2.55 -0.76
N ALA A 90 -5.70 3.35 -0.37
CA ALA A 90 -5.48 4.65 0.25
C ALA A 90 -5.07 4.49 1.73
N SER A 91 -3.99 5.17 2.14
CA SER A 91 -3.51 5.14 3.53
C SER A 91 -4.46 5.84 4.49
N ASP A 92 -5.10 6.93 4.05
CA ASP A 92 -6.08 7.68 4.84
C ASP A 92 -7.22 8.23 3.97
N GLU A 93 -8.20 8.87 4.64
CA GLU A 93 -9.39 9.42 4.00
C GLU A 93 -9.11 10.61 3.07
N ASN A 94 -8.04 11.39 3.31
CA ASN A 94 -7.65 12.46 2.39
C ASN A 94 -7.09 11.86 1.10
N ASN A 95 -6.27 10.82 1.21
CA ASN A 95 -5.76 10.09 0.06
C ASN A 95 -6.89 9.45 -0.73
N LEU A 96 -7.86 8.83 -0.05
CA LEU A 96 -9.03 8.22 -0.70
C LEU A 96 -9.85 9.27 -1.46
N ARG A 97 -10.19 10.40 -0.83
CA ARG A 97 -10.93 11.48 -1.50
C ARG A 97 -10.20 12.02 -2.71
N HIS A 98 -8.88 12.19 -2.62
CA HIS A 98 -8.08 12.65 -3.75
C HIS A 98 -8.13 11.63 -4.90
N LEU A 99 -7.89 10.35 -4.60
CA LEU A 99 -7.94 9.29 -5.60
C LEU A 99 -9.29 9.22 -6.31
N GLU A 100 -10.40 9.32 -5.57
CA GLU A 100 -11.73 9.36 -6.16
C GLU A 100 -11.96 10.61 -7.04
N SER A 101 -11.38 11.77 -6.67
CA SER A 101 -11.51 12.99 -7.47
C SER A 101 -10.76 12.95 -8.81
N ILE A 102 -9.71 12.15 -8.92
CA ILE A 102 -8.89 12.01 -10.14
C ILE A 102 -9.18 10.71 -10.91
N LYS A 103 -10.06 9.86 -10.37
CA LYS A 103 -10.40 8.55 -10.95
C LYS A 103 -11.04 8.74 -12.33
N PRO A 104 -10.45 8.19 -13.40
CA PRO A 104 -11.02 8.34 -14.73
C PRO A 104 -12.25 7.42 -14.90
N ALA A 105 -13.15 7.78 -15.82
CA ALA A 105 -14.39 7.03 -16.06
C ALA A 105 -14.16 5.58 -16.53
N ASN A 106 -13.01 5.30 -17.15
CA ASN A 106 -12.62 3.96 -17.61
C ASN A 106 -11.79 3.19 -16.57
N ALA A 107 -11.70 3.66 -15.33
CA ALA A 107 -10.99 2.97 -14.26
C ALA A 107 -11.55 1.56 -14.05
N THR A 108 -10.64 0.58 -13.95
CA THR A 108 -10.97 -0.82 -13.63
C THR A 108 -10.53 -1.19 -12.22
N ALA A 109 -9.64 -0.41 -11.60
CA ALA A 109 -9.15 -0.64 -10.25
C ALA A 109 -10.24 -0.43 -9.19
N SER A 110 -10.26 -1.32 -8.19
CA SER A 110 -10.96 -1.09 -6.92
C SER A 110 -10.16 -0.09 -6.09
N VAL A 111 -10.77 1.04 -5.71
CA VAL A 111 -10.14 2.09 -4.91
C VAL A 111 -10.77 2.07 -3.52
N ARG A 112 -9.98 1.83 -2.47
CA ARG A 112 -10.49 1.68 -1.10
C ARG A 112 -9.54 2.26 -0.07
N LEU A 113 -10.08 2.68 1.08
CA LEU A 113 -9.28 2.86 2.28
C LEU A 113 -8.66 1.52 2.67
N TRP A 114 -7.34 1.46 2.87
CA TRP A 114 -6.68 0.20 3.22
C TRP A 114 -7.19 -0.36 4.55
N GLY A 115 -7.44 0.52 5.52
CA GLY A 115 -8.09 0.19 6.79
C GLY A 115 -9.38 -0.62 6.69
N SER A 116 -10.13 -0.47 5.58
CA SER A 116 -11.42 -1.14 5.38
C SER A 116 -11.34 -2.67 5.31
N TYR A 117 -10.14 -3.23 5.13
CA TYR A 117 -9.92 -4.69 5.16
C TYR A 117 -9.85 -5.28 6.57
N LEU A 118 -9.79 -4.45 7.63
CA LEU A 118 -9.67 -4.93 9.01
C LEU A 118 -10.60 -4.22 9.99
N ASP A 119 -10.41 -2.92 10.22
CA ASP A 119 -11.12 -2.17 11.27
C ASP A 119 -11.66 -0.80 10.82
N GLY A 120 -11.52 -0.48 9.53
CA GLY A 120 -11.95 0.77 8.94
C GLY A 120 -11.11 1.99 9.31
N LYS A 121 -9.98 1.83 10.02
CA LYS A 121 -9.19 2.98 10.48
C LYS A 121 -8.10 3.39 9.50
N PRO A 122 -7.82 4.69 9.36
CA PRO A 122 -6.70 5.16 8.56
C PRO A 122 -5.36 4.75 9.17
N ILE A 123 -4.34 4.71 8.33
CA ILE A 123 -2.94 4.61 8.74
C ILE A 123 -2.46 6.01 9.14
N PRO A 124 -2.14 6.26 10.42
CA PRO A 124 -1.76 7.57 10.91
C PRO A 124 -0.45 8.02 10.26
N ASP A 125 -0.34 9.31 9.95
CA ASP A 125 0.89 9.86 9.39
C ASP A 125 2.01 9.92 10.45
N PRO A 126 3.12 9.20 10.27
CA PRO A 126 4.20 9.19 11.26
C PRO A 126 5.17 10.37 11.09
N TYR A 127 5.02 11.22 10.06
CA TYR A 127 6.05 12.17 9.62
C TYR A 127 6.53 13.12 10.73
N TYR A 128 5.60 13.70 11.49
CA TYR A 128 5.88 14.58 12.64
C TYR A 128 6.08 13.82 13.96
N GLY A 129 6.02 12.49 13.92
CA GLY A 129 6.14 11.60 15.07
C GLY A 129 7.57 11.17 15.37
N ARG A 130 7.74 10.50 16.51
CA ARG A 130 8.98 9.79 16.88
C ARG A 130 9.06 8.44 16.19
N ALA A 131 10.20 7.75 16.32
CA ALA A 131 10.40 6.40 15.78
C ALA A 131 9.29 5.39 16.15
N SER A 132 8.64 5.54 17.31
CA SER A 132 7.48 4.73 17.70
C SER A 132 6.29 4.83 16.73
N GLY A 133 6.13 5.96 16.03
CA GLY A 133 5.11 6.13 15.02
C GLY A 133 5.33 5.22 13.80
N PHE A 134 6.59 5.08 13.37
CA PHE A 134 6.95 4.21 12.24
C PHE A 134 6.77 2.73 12.58
N GLU A 135 7.10 2.32 13.81
CA GLU A 135 6.84 0.95 14.28
C GLU A 135 5.33 0.63 14.28
N ASN A 136 4.50 1.56 14.75
CA ASN A 136 3.05 1.38 14.73
C ASN A 136 2.49 1.26 13.30
N VAL A 137 2.97 2.10 12.38
CA VAL A 137 2.60 2.02 10.96
C VAL A 137 3.02 0.67 10.37
N TYR A 138 4.21 0.18 10.69
CA TYR A 138 4.68 -1.14 10.24
C TYR A 138 3.72 -2.25 10.68
N HIS A 139 3.37 -2.31 11.97
CA HIS A 139 2.45 -3.34 12.47
C HIS A 139 1.05 -3.23 11.86
N GLN A 140 0.59 -2.01 11.57
CA GLN A 140 -0.67 -1.79 10.88
C GLN A 140 -0.59 -2.27 9.42
N CYS A 141 0.49 -1.97 8.69
CA CYS A 141 0.73 -2.49 7.34
C CYS A 141 0.76 -4.03 7.33
N VAL A 142 1.40 -4.68 8.31
CA VAL A 142 1.39 -6.14 8.44
C VAL A 142 -0.04 -6.66 8.60
N SER A 143 -0.79 -6.09 9.54
CA SER A 143 -2.16 -6.56 9.85
C SER A 143 -3.10 -6.37 8.66
N LEU A 144 -3.04 -5.20 8.01
CA LEU A 144 -3.83 -4.88 6.83
C LEU A 144 -3.42 -5.67 5.59
N SER A 145 -2.13 -6.00 5.43
CA SER A 145 -1.66 -6.84 4.32
C SER A 145 -2.23 -8.25 4.42
N ASN A 146 -2.18 -8.85 5.62
CA ASN A 146 -2.75 -10.18 5.85
C ASN A 146 -4.27 -10.17 5.58
N ALA A 147 -4.99 -9.18 6.10
CA ALA A 147 -6.44 -9.08 5.92
C ALA A 147 -6.83 -8.82 4.46
N PHE A 148 -6.09 -7.97 3.74
CA PHE A 148 -6.25 -7.73 2.31
C PHE A 148 -6.07 -9.01 1.49
N LEU A 149 -4.97 -9.75 1.72
CA LEU A 149 -4.67 -10.98 0.98
C LEU A 149 -5.72 -12.07 1.27
N ASP A 150 -6.15 -12.20 2.54
CA ASP A 150 -7.20 -13.15 2.94
C ASP A 150 -8.54 -12.85 2.25
N GLU A 151 -8.91 -11.57 2.09
CA GLU A 151 -10.16 -11.17 1.43
C GLU A 151 -10.10 -11.34 -0.09
N VAL A 152 -9.00 -10.91 -0.71
CA VAL A 152 -8.90 -10.82 -2.18
C VAL A 152 -8.54 -12.15 -2.84
N ILE A 153 -7.67 -12.93 -2.21
CA ILE A 153 -7.17 -14.20 -2.77
C ILE A 153 -7.83 -15.41 -2.08
N GLY A 154 -8.34 -15.21 -0.86
CA GLY A 154 -8.88 -16.27 -0.02
C GLY A 154 -7.84 -16.83 0.94
N LYS A 155 -8.30 -17.45 2.02
CA LYS A 155 -7.44 -18.17 2.95
C LYS A 155 -6.98 -19.48 2.31
N GLU A 156 -5.67 -19.76 2.32
CA GLU A 156 -5.20 -21.12 2.06
C GLU A 156 -5.78 -22.05 3.14
N GLY A 157 -6.51 -23.08 2.70
CA GLY A 157 -6.92 -24.23 3.51
C GLY A 157 -7.63 -23.94 4.84
N SER A 158 -8.96 -23.89 4.82
CA SER A 158 -9.74 -24.41 5.97
C SER A 158 -9.81 -25.93 5.91
#